data_AF-A0A6S7K3U1-F1
#
_entry.id   AF-A0A6S7K3U1-F1
#
_cell.length_a   1.000
_cell.length_b   1.000
_cell.length_c   1.000
_cell.angle_alpha   90.00
_cell.angle_beta   90.00
_cell.angle_gamma   90.00
#
_symmetry.space_group_name_H-M   'P 1'
#
loop_
_entity.id
_entity.type
_entity.pdbx_description
1 polymer ?
#
loop_
_entity_poly.entity_id
_entity_poly.type
_entity_poly.pdbx_seq_one_letter_code
_entity_poly.pdbx_strand_id
1 'polypeptide(L)'
;MARRRTETFDAASEIHGATPENPLPTSVGLLDTVEKKCSQEVLVKFMSTSKKFKNNVFSVIFKTASDNFEQSEANKLRSIAVYYSKGVMGKRKYRSTYRCLSMMRNPNGKSKTPRIKVLSNPLPRLLPYNKLASMLNEIEIGTLYSVRDTLCDDLECGEKVDGCYRKLIEFLPRLALFYLSALPASDIDWFNEPYTFQVAIGGDGAPFGKFDQSCAWLVSFLNIGHKILSSEENFLIFGSNCSETSPAVAKYISMITKEIEEIEKASFNINNMVIKFKFAELPNDMKMLAYLAGELPNSAKYFSTFGNVCNDGVHDVSKTFGPAATNAWKPWDYKQQLSIANKVRVFKTKLTKKPVTEQTARSKVTAFIAGCKSRQEFDPPIGRLIDRAHADPLHVKNNACQLIHKQMLCEAI
;
A
#
# COMPACT_ATOMS: atom_id res chain seq x y z
N MET A 1 54.90 2.28 40.13
CA MET A 1 53.44 2.13 39.93
C MET A 1 52.85 0.88 40.58
N ALA A 2 53.44 -0.31 40.43
CA ALA A 2 52.90 -1.54 41.03
C ALA A 2 52.72 -1.45 42.56
N ARG A 3 53.78 -1.08 43.29
CA ARG A 3 53.73 -0.87 44.76
C ARG A 3 52.63 0.08 45.22
N ARG A 4 52.53 1.27 44.60
CA ARG A 4 51.48 2.25 44.92
C ARG A 4 50.06 1.71 44.68
N ARG A 5 49.85 0.88 43.65
CA ARG A 5 48.54 0.25 43.40
C ARG A 5 48.16 -0.74 44.49
N THR A 6 49.14 -1.50 45.02
CA THR A 6 48.93 -2.41 46.15
C THR A 6 48.59 -1.62 47.41
N GLU A 7 49.40 -0.61 47.77
CA GLU A 7 49.15 0.25 48.93
C GLU A 7 47.76 0.92 48.87
N THR A 8 47.33 1.41 47.69
CA THR A 8 45.97 1.96 47.51
C THR A 8 44.88 0.91 47.66
N PHE A 9 45.09 -0.31 47.17
CA PHE A 9 44.11 -1.39 47.28
C PHE A 9 43.96 -1.88 48.72
N ASP A 10 45.07 -1.97 49.47
CA ASP A 10 45.06 -2.39 50.88
C ASP A 10 44.35 -1.36 51.76
N ALA A 11 44.66 -0.06 51.58
CA ALA A 11 43.96 1.02 52.28
C ALA A 11 42.46 1.04 51.97
N ALA A 12 42.08 0.83 50.70
CA ALA A 12 40.68 0.74 50.33
C ALA A 12 39.99 -0.51 50.91
N SER A 13 40.74 -1.59 51.14
CA SER A 13 40.21 -2.82 51.76
C SER A 13 39.83 -2.60 53.21
N GLU A 14 40.63 -1.83 53.95
CA GLU A 14 40.31 -1.40 55.32
C GLU A 14 39.07 -0.50 55.34
N ILE A 15 39.00 0.49 54.45
CA ILE A 15 37.88 1.45 54.38
C ILE A 15 36.55 0.78 54.01
N HIS A 16 36.57 -0.13 53.03
CA HIS A 16 35.35 -0.77 52.50
C HIS A 16 35.03 -2.11 53.19
N GLY A 17 35.80 -2.52 54.20
CA GLY A 17 35.52 -3.71 55.03
C GLY A 17 35.69 -5.04 54.29
N ALA A 18 36.67 -5.16 53.40
CA ALA A 18 36.97 -6.42 52.73
C ALA A 18 37.74 -7.39 53.64
N THR A 19 37.52 -8.69 53.46
CA THR A 19 38.28 -9.75 54.16
C THR A 19 39.25 -10.45 53.19
N PRO A 20 40.24 -11.20 53.70
CA PRO A 20 41.14 -12.00 52.86
C PRO A 20 40.40 -12.98 51.94
N GLU A 21 39.24 -13.49 52.37
CA GLU A 21 38.40 -14.41 51.62
C GLU A 21 37.46 -13.71 50.63
N ASN A 22 37.19 -12.41 50.80
CA ASN A 22 36.29 -11.65 49.94
C ASN A 22 36.78 -10.20 49.67
N PRO A 23 37.55 -9.98 48.59
CA PRO A 23 38.03 -8.65 48.19
C PRO A 23 37.01 -7.82 47.39
N LEU A 24 35.77 -8.30 47.23
CA LEU A 24 34.74 -7.62 46.43
C LEU A 24 34.38 -6.22 46.97
N PRO A 25 34.22 -5.99 48.29
CA PRO A 25 33.89 -4.68 48.82
C PRO A 25 34.93 -3.60 48.44
N THR A 26 36.22 -3.93 48.50
CA THR A 26 37.31 -3.05 48.02
C THR A 26 37.13 -2.68 46.56
N SER A 27 36.88 -3.67 45.72
CA SER A 27 36.81 -3.49 44.27
C SER A 27 35.62 -2.64 43.87
N VAL A 28 34.45 -2.87 44.50
CA VAL A 28 33.23 -2.09 44.27
C VAL A 28 33.40 -0.67 44.82
N GLY A 29 33.93 -0.52 46.04
CA GLY A 29 34.13 0.79 46.66
C GLY A 29 35.10 1.69 45.89
N LEU A 30 36.18 1.12 45.36
CA LEU A 30 37.11 1.85 44.47
C LEU A 30 36.42 2.28 43.17
N LEU A 31 35.60 1.42 42.56
CA LEU A 31 34.89 1.75 41.32
C LEU A 31 33.80 2.80 41.55
N ASP A 32 33.02 2.70 42.63
CA ASP A 32 32.00 3.69 43.02
C ASP A 32 32.64 5.04 43.34
N THR A 33 33.77 5.05 44.05
CA THR A 33 34.52 6.29 44.30
C THR A 33 34.98 6.94 43.00
N VAL A 34 35.50 6.15 42.05
CA VAL A 34 35.88 6.63 40.71
C VAL A 34 34.67 7.17 39.95
N GLU A 35 33.53 6.49 39.99
CA GLU A 35 32.27 6.92 39.35
C GLU A 35 31.77 8.26 39.92
N LYS A 36 31.81 8.44 41.25
CA LYS A 36 31.24 9.62 41.93
C LYS A 36 32.18 10.82 41.97
N LYS A 37 33.50 10.60 41.99
CA LYS A 37 34.49 11.68 42.23
C LYS A 37 35.26 12.09 40.99
N CYS A 38 35.40 11.23 39.97
CA CYS A 38 36.06 11.62 38.73
C CYS A 38 35.07 12.27 37.76
N SER A 39 35.50 13.33 37.08
CA SER A 39 34.71 13.92 36.00
C SER A 39 34.61 12.97 34.81
N GLN A 40 33.55 13.13 34.01
CA GLN A 40 33.34 12.33 32.79
C GLN A 40 34.53 12.40 31.83
N GLU A 41 35.15 13.58 31.66
CA GLU A 41 36.32 13.76 30.79
C GLU A 41 37.51 12.88 31.22
N VAL A 42 37.78 12.83 32.54
CA VAL A 42 38.85 12.01 33.10
C VAL A 42 38.55 10.53 32.91
N LEU A 43 37.29 10.11 33.14
CA LEU A 43 36.85 8.73 32.95
C LEU A 43 36.99 8.29 31.49
N VAL A 44 36.52 9.10 30.53
CA VAL A 44 36.62 8.81 29.10
C VAL A 44 38.10 8.69 28.68
N LYS A 45 38.96 9.61 29.12
CA LYS A 45 40.40 9.56 28.82
C LYS A 45 41.07 8.30 29.38
N PHE A 46 40.74 7.92 30.62
CA PHE A 46 41.28 6.71 31.25
C PHE A 46 40.77 5.43 30.57
N MET A 47 39.46 5.30 30.36
CA MET A 47 38.85 4.10 29.79
C MET A 47 39.25 3.88 28.32
N SER A 48 39.39 4.95 27.54
CA SER A 48 39.81 4.87 26.13
C SER A 48 41.28 4.47 25.93
N THR A 49 42.14 4.74 26.93
CA THR A 49 43.56 4.36 26.91
C THR A 49 43.82 3.01 27.56
N SER A 50 42.98 2.60 28.52
CA SER A 50 43.10 1.30 29.19
C SER A 50 42.70 0.13 28.28
N LYS A 51 43.67 -0.74 27.96
CA LYS A 51 43.42 -1.98 27.18
C LYS A 51 42.38 -2.89 27.85
N LYS A 52 42.37 -2.98 29.19
CA LYS A 52 41.42 -3.82 29.94
C LYS A 52 39.98 -3.30 29.77
N PHE A 53 39.77 -2.00 29.95
CA PHE A 53 38.43 -1.42 29.78
C PHE A 53 37.99 -1.43 28.32
N LYS A 54 38.84 -0.96 27.40
CA LYS A 54 38.53 -0.85 25.97
C LYS A 54 38.25 -2.19 25.29
N ASN A 55 39.10 -3.20 25.51
CA ASN A 55 39.04 -4.45 24.74
C ASN A 55 38.31 -5.59 25.46
N ASN A 56 38.22 -5.55 26.79
CA ASN A 56 37.63 -6.64 27.56
C ASN A 56 36.29 -6.21 28.18
N VAL A 57 36.28 -5.19 29.04
CA VAL A 57 35.06 -4.77 29.77
C VAL A 57 34.00 -4.24 28.80
N PHE A 58 34.34 -3.22 28.01
CA PHE A 58 33.40 -2.63 27.04
C PHE A 58 32.97 -3.65 25.98
N SER A 59 33.88 -4.51 25.54
CA SER A 59 33.60 -5.56 24.57
C SER A 59 32.53 -6.54 25.07
N VAL A 60 32.64 -6.99 26.33
CA VAL A 60 31.62 -7.87 26.94
C VAL A 60 30.28 -7.15 27.04
N ILE A 61 30.25 -5.93 27.59
CA ILE A 61 29.01 -5.14 27.74
C ILE A 61 28.33 -4.92 26.39
N PHE A 62 29.09 -4.45 25.40
CA PHE A 62 28.57 -4.16 24.07
C PHE A 62 28.10 -5.43 23.37
N LYS A 63 28.86 -6.53 23.44
CA LYS A 63 28.48 -7.79 22.79
C LYS A 63 27.16 -8.32 23.35
N THR A 64 26.99 -8.32 24.68
CA THR A 64 25.73 -8.72 25.32
C THR A 64 24.57 -7.85 24.86
N ALA A 65 24.74 -6.52 24.86
CA ALA A 65 23.72 -5.59 24.39
C ALA A 65 23.38 -5.80 22.90
N SER A 66 24.40 -6.02 22.06
CA SER A 66 24.24 -6.28 20.63
C SER A 66 23.51 -7.59 20.36
N ASP A 67 23.88 -8.67 21.05
CA ASP A 67 23.27 -9.99 20.87
C ASP A 67 21.80 -9.97 21.31
N ASN A 68 21.48 -9.26 22.41
CA ASN A 68 20.11 -9.03 22.85
C ASN A 68 19.32 -8.19 21.84
N PHE A 69 19.92 -7.11 21.31
CA PHE A 69 19.28 -6.28 20.30
C PHE A 69 19.00 -7.06 19.01
N GLU A 70 19.92 -7.90 18.54
CA GLU A 70 19.73 -8.71 17.33
C GLU A 70 18.50 -9.63 17.40
N GLN A 71 18.12 -10.06 18.61
CA GLN A 71 16.98 -10.93 18.89
C GLN A 71 15.69 -10.16 19.25
N SER A 72 15.80 -8.85 19.50
CA SER A 72 14.68 -8.01 19.94
C SER A 72 13.64 -7.75 18.84
N GLU A 73 12.42 -7.43 19.27
CA GLU A 73 11.35 -6.94 18.39
C GLU A 73 11.76 -5.68 17.61
N ALA A 74 12.54 -4.80 18.22
CA ALA A 74 13.04 -3.59 17.56
C ALA A 74 13.87 -3.93 16.30
N ASN A 75 14.73 -4.95 16.35
CA ASN A 75 15.52 -5.36 15.19
C ASN A 75 14.68 -6.13 14.15
N LYS A 76 13.63 -6.85 14.59
CA LYS A 76 12.64 -7.45 13.68
C LYS A 76 11.92 -6.37 12.89
N LEU A 77 11.33 -5.37 13.57
CA LEU A 77 10.66 -4.24 12.93
C LEU A 77 11.60 -3.45 12.01
N ARG A 78 12.84 -3.20 12.44
CA ARG A 78 13.87 -2.59 11.58
C ARG A 78 14.11 -3.39 10.30
N SER A 79 14.14 -4.71 10.39
CA SER A 79 14.37 -5.58 9.24
C SER A 79 13.18 -5.60 8.27
N ILE A 80 11.95 -5.59 8.80
CA ILE A 80 10.72 -5.44 8.01
C ILE A 80 10.71 -4.09 7.32
N ALA A 81 10.99 -3.00 8.04
CA ALA A 81 11.04 -1.65 7.48
C ALA A 81 12.06 -1.55 6.34
N VAL A 82 13.25 -2.14 6.49
CA VAL A 82 14.24 -2.21 5.40
C VAL A 82 13.73 -3.03 4.23
N TYR A 83 13.02 -4.13 4.48
CA TYR A 83 12.48 -5.00 3.43
C TYR A 83 11.41 -4.33 2.56
N TYR A 84 10.56 -3.50 3.17
CA TYR A 84 9.51 -2.74 2.47
C TYR A 84 9.93 -1.32 2.07
N SER A 85 11.15 -0.89 2.41
CA SER A 85 11.62 0.46 2.12
C SER A 85 11.70 0.71 0.61
N LYS A 86 10.93 1.70 0.14
CA LYS A 86 10.80 2.07 -1.28
C LYS A 86 10.31 0.90 -2.14
N GLY A 87 9.35 0.14 -1.62
CA GLY A 87 8.79 -1.06 -2.23
C GLY A 87 9.44 -2.35 -1.73
N VAL A 88 8.83 -3.48 -2.08
CA VAL A 88 9.25 -4.81 -1.61
C VAL A 88 10.61 -5.20 -2.21
N MET A 89 11.61 -5.42 -1.36
CA MET A 89 12.92 -5.88 -1.82
C MET A 89 12.90 -7.36 -2.21
N GLY A 90 13.33 -7.69 -3.42
CA GLY A 90 13.62 -9.08 -3.78
C GLY A 90 14.72 -9.71 -2.91
N LYS A 91 14.71 -11.04 -2.77
CA LYS A 91 15.70 -11.82 -1.99
C LYS A 91 17.16 -11.42 -2.22
N ARG A 92 17.55 -11.21 -3.49
CA ARG A 92 18.92 -10.80 -3.86
C ARG A 92 19.23 -9.39 -3.35
N LYS A 93 18.32 -8.44 -3.56
CA LYS A 93 18.45 -7.05 -3.12
C LYS A 93 18.57 -6.95 -1.60
N TYR A 94 17.67 -7.60 -0.86
CA TYR A 94 17.73 -7.62 0.60
C TYR A 94 19.03 -8.24 1.13
N ARG A 95 19.49 -9.37 0.56
CA ARG A 95 20.76 -9.99 0.95
C ARG A 95 21.96 -9.09 0.65
N SER A 96 21.92 -8.30 -0.42
CA SER A 96 22.92 -7.29 -0.72
C SER A 96 22.93 -6.19 0.34
N THR A 97 21.76 -5.60 0.65
CA THR A 97 21.60 -4.59 1.70
C THR A 97 22.10 -5.09 3.06
N TYR A 98 21.70 -6.29 3.47
CA TYR A 98 22.18 -6.94 4.69
C TYR A 98 23.71 -7.03 4.72
N ARG A 99 24.35 -7.42 3.61
CA ARG A 99 25.81 -7.52 3.51
C ARG A 99 26.47 -6.15 3.58
N CYS A 100 25.99 -5.16 2.83
CA CYS A 100 26.55 -3.81 2.84
C CYS A 100 26.48 -3.15 4.22
N LEU A 101 25.42 -3.42 4.99
CA LEU A 101 25.25 -2.85 6.33
C LEU A 101 25.99 -3.62 7.43
N SER A 102 26.38 -4.87 7.19
CA SER A 102 26.90 -5.76 8.26
C SER A 102 28.31 -6.29 8.00
N MET A 103 28.80 -6.25 6.76
CA MET A 103 30.03 -6.90 6.33
C MET A 103 30.99 -5.90 5.65
N MET A 104 32.28 -6.10 5.87
CA MET A 104 33.33 -5.38 5.15
C MET A 104 33.56 -5.99 3.76
N ARG A 105 34.08 -5.19 2.83
CA ARG A 105 34.55 -5.68 1.53
C ARG A 105 35.79 -6.55 1.76
N ASN A 106 35.79 -7.79 1.25
CA ASN A 106 36.98 -8.65 1.30
C ASN A 106 37.89 -8.30 0.11
N PRO A 107 39.10 -7.75 0.33
CA PRO A 107 40.01 -7.40 -0.76
C PRO A 107 40.51 -8.63 -1.53
N ASN A 108 40.57 -9.80 -0.86
CA ASN A 108 41.30 -10.96 -1.37
C ASN A 108 40.39 -12.13 -1.82
N GLY A 109 39.06 -11.97 -1.79
CA GLY A 109 38.06 -12.89 -2.35
C GLY A 109 37.99 -14.33 -1.80
N LYS A 110 38.99 -14.79 -1.03
CA LYS A 110 39.19 -16.20 -0.67
C LYS A 110 38.67 -16.61 0.71
N SER A 111 38.14 -15.69 1.52
CA SER A 111 37.67 -15.95 2.89
C SER A 111 36.27 -15.38 3.17
N LYS A 112 35.62 -15.88 4.24
CA LYS A 112 34.36 -15.30 4.75
C LYS A 112 34.55 -13.79 4.99
N THR A 113 33.66 -12.97 4.44
CA THR A 113 33.69 -11.52 4.64
C THR A 113 33.54 -11.19 6.13
N PRO A 114 34.48 -10.42 6.73
CA PRO A 114 34.40 -10.09 8.14
C PRO A 114 33.27 -9.09 8.38
N ARG A 115 32.70 -9.10 9.59
CA ARG A 115 31.69 -8.13 10.00
C ARG A 115 32.31 -6.74 10.15
N ILE A 116 31.50 -5.71 9.90
CA ILE A 116 31.84 -4.33 10.28
C ILE A 116 31.94 -4.28 11.81
N LYS A 117 33.00 -3.68 12.33
CA LYS A 117 33.28 -3.59 13.76
C LYS A 117 33.50 -2.15 14.21
N VAL A 118 33.02 -1.82 15.40
CA VAL A 118 33.33 -0.60 16.15
C VAL A 118 34.00 -1.02 17.45
N LEU A 119 35.19 -0.49 17.74
CA LEU A 119 36.00 -0.87 18.91
C LEU A 119 36.17 -2.39 19.05
N SER A 120 36.47 -3.08 17.93
CA SER A 120 36.59 -4.55 17.84
C SER A 120 35.30 -5.36 18.02
N ASN A 121 34.17 -4.70 18.26
CA ASN A 121 32.87 -5.35 18.42
C ASN A 121 32.03 -5.27 17.14
N PRO A 122 31.39 -6.36 16.71
CA PRO A 122 30.56 -6.37 15.51
C PRO A 122 29.28 -5.54 15.70
N LEU A 123 28.90 -4.76 14.69
CA LEU A 123 27.63 -4.02 14.70
C LEU A 123 26.41 -4.96 14.62
N PRO A 124 25.30 -4.69 15.31
CA PRO A 124 24.08 -5.49 15.21
C PRO A 124 23.56 -5.57 13.76
N ARG A 125 23.31 -6.78 13.28
CA ARG A 125 22.84 -7.04 11.91
C ARG A 125 21.31 -7.12 11.82
N LEU A 126 20.79 -6.83 10.63
CA LEU A 126 19.40 -7.11 10.28
C LEU A 126 19.10 -8.62 10.37
N LEU A 127 17.83 -9.02 10.40
CA LEU A 127 17.47 -10.42 10.31
C LEU A 127 17.93 -11.00 8.96
N PRO A 128 18.56 -12.19 8.94
CA PRO A 128 18.82 -12.90 7.69
C PRO A 128 17.51 -13.14 6.92
N TYR A 129 17.58 -13.05 5.59
CA TYR A 129 16.39 -13.14 4.72
C TYR A 129 15.48 -14.34 5.04
N ASN A 130 16.05 -15.52 5.29
CA ASN A 130 15.22 -16.72 5.53
C ASN A 130 14.42 -16.60 6.84
N LYS A 131 15.00 -15.98 7.88
CA LYS A 131 14.32 -15.73 9.16
C LYS A 131 13.26 -14.64 9.00
N LEU A 132 13.60 -13.56 8.27
CA LEU A 132 12.65 -12.52 7.92
C LEU A 132 11.47 -13.11 7.13
N ALA A 133 11.72 -13.94 6.12
CA ALA A 133 10.67 -14.56 5.31
C ALA A 133 9.78 -15.50 6.12
N SER A 134 10.34 -16.31 7.03
CA SER A 134 9.55 -17.14 7.95
C SER A 134 8.61 -16.29 8.77
N MET A 135 9.15 -15.25 9.40
CA MET A 135 8.37 -14.32 10.22
C MET A 135 7.28 -13.60 9.40
N LEU A 136 7.59 -13.17 8.18
CA LEU A 136 6.58 -12.53 7.30
C LEU A 136 5.47 -13.51 6.92
N ASN A 137 5.78 -14.81 6.74
CA ASN A 137 4.78 -15.84 6.45
C ASN A 137 3.92 -16.19 7.67
N GLU A 138 4.40 -15.91 8.89
CA GLU A 138 3.64 -16.07 10.14
C GLU A 138 2.67 -14.90 10.38
N ILE A 139 2.84 -13.78 9.65
CA ILE A 139 1.90 -12.65 9.73
C ILE A 139 0.57 -13.11 9.13
N GLU A 140 -0.44 -13.17 9.98
CA GLU A 140 -1.79 -13.40 9.51
C GLU A 140 -2.24 -12.19 8.67
N ILE A 141 -2.46 -12.40 7.39
CA ILE A 141 -2.96 -11.38 6.47
C ILE A 141 -4.43 -11.56 6.13
N GLY A 142 -5.11 -12.53 6.75
CA GLY A 142 -6.48 -12.95 6.41
C GLY A 142 -6.53 -13.90 5.20
N THR A 143 -7.75 -14.25 4.79
CA THR A 143 -7.99 -15.21 3.71
C THR A 143 -7.67 -14.60 2.34
N LEU A 144 -6.95 -15.35 1.51
CA LEU A 144 -6.76 -15.08 0.09
C LEU A 144 -7.49 -16.14 -0.72
N TYR A 145 -8.29 -15.70 -1.68
CA TYR A 145 -9.02 -16.55 -2.60
C TYR A 145 -8.33 -16.57 -3.96
N SER A 146 -8.22 -17.76 -4.55
CA SER A 146 -7.65 -17.96 -5.88
C SER A 146 -8.62 -17.49 -6.96
N VAL A 147 -8.21 -16.52 -7.79
CA VAL A 147 -9.01 -16.06 -8.94
C VAL A 147 -9.26 -17.22 -9.90
N ARG A 148 -8.22 -18.00 -10.20
CA ARG A 148 -8.29 -19.16 -11.11
C ARG A 148 -9.36 -20.18 -10.66
N ASP A 149 -9.41 -20.46 -9.36
CA ASP A 149 -10.21 -21.58 -8.86
C ASP A 149 -11.65 -21.16 -8.50
N THR A 150 -11.90 -19.87 -8.29
CA THR A 150 -13.21 -19.40 -7.80
C THR A 150 -13.93 -18.44 -8.75
N LEU A 151 -13.19 -17.67 -9.56
CA LEU A 151 -13.76 -16.74 -10.55
C LEU A 151 -13.58 -17.25 -11.99
N CYS A 152 -12.77 -18.29 -12.20
CA CYS A 152 -12.53 -18.90 -13.51
C CYS A 152 -12.83 -20.40 -13.53
N ASP A 153 -13.63 -20.90 -12.59
CA ASP A 153 -13.94 -22.32 -12.44
C ASP A 153 -14.62 -22.92 -13.69
N ASP A 154 -15.60 -22.19 -14.23
CA ASP A 154 -16.39 -22.51 -15.43
C ASP A 154 -15.75 -22.08 -16.77
N LEU A 155 -14.61 -21.39 -16.74
CA LEU A 155 -13.94 -20.89 -17.95
C LEU A 155 -13.08 -21.97 -18.60
N GLU A 156 -12.85 -21.84 -19.90
CA GLU A 156 -11.90 -22.71 -20.61
C GLU A 156 -10.47 -22.50 -20.09
N CYS A 157 -9.64 -23.55 -20.14
CA CYS A 157 -8.29 -23.52 -19.56
C CYS A 157 -7.42 -22.35 -20.07
N GLY A 158 -7.61 -21.94 -21.33
CA GLY A 158 -6.91 -20.80 -21.94
C GLY A 158 -7.35 -19.42 -21.43
N GLU A 159 -8.55 -19.31 -20.86
CA GLU A 159 -9.11 -18.08 -20.31
C GLU A 159 -8.91 -17.95 -18.79
N LYS A 160 -8.47 -19.03 -18.13
CA LYS A 160 -8.19 -19.03 -16.70
C LYS A 160 -6.94 -18.21 -16.38
N VAL A 161 -7.10 -17.24 -15.49
CA VAL A 161 -6.05 -16.29 -15.11
C VAL A 161 -5.57 -16.53 -13.68
N ASP A 162 -4.29 -16.31 -13.45
CA ASP A 162 -3.68 -16.43 -12.13
C ASP A 162 -3.79 -15.11 -11.39
N GLY A 163 -4.20 -15.18 -10.13
CA GLY A 163 -4.40 -14.03 -9.27
C GLY A 163 -4.99 -14.42 -7.93
N CYS A 164 -5.05 -13.44 -7.03
CA CYS A 164 -5.67 -13.59 -5.73
C CYS A 164 -6.58 -12.40 -5.44
N TYR A 165 -7.59 -12.63 -4.61
CA TYR A 165 -8.42 -11.56 -4.08
C TYR A 165 -8.82 -11.80 -2.62
N ARG A 166 -9.37 -10.76 -2.03
CA ARG A 166 -9.91 -10.70 -0.68
C ARG A 166 -11.39 -10.35 -0.77
N LYS A 167 -12.20 -10.96 0.09
CA LYS A 167 -13.59 -10.53 0.28
C LYS A 167 -13.62 -9.29 1.17
N LEU A 168 -14.36 -8.27 0.77
CA LEU A 168 -14.49 -7.02 1.51
C LEU A 168 -15.15 -7.25 2.87
N ILE A 169 -16.13 -8.15 2.92
CA ILE A 169 -16.87 -8.47 4.15
C ILE A 169 -15.95 -9.01 5.27
N GLU A 170 -14.84 -9.67 4.90
CA GLU A 170 -13.82 -10.18 5.82
C GLU A 170 -12.70 -9.15 6.03
N PHE A 171 -12.29 -8.46 4.96
CA PHE A 171 -11.11 -7.61 4.97
C PHE A 171 -11.35 -6.25 5.66
N LEU A 172 -12.49 -5.59 5.43
CA LEU A 172 -12.76 -4.27 6.00
C LEU A 172 -12.83 -4.28 7.53
N PRO A 173 -13.50 -5.24 8.19
CA PRO A 173 -13.48 -5.32 9.65
C PRO A 173 -12.07 -5.52 10.22
N ARG A 174 -11.24 -6.34 9.56
CA ARG A 174 -9.84 -6.54 9.95
C ARG A 174 -9.04 -5.25 9.81
N LEU A 175 -9.22 -4.52 8.72
CA LEU A 175 -8.54 -3.25 8.48
C LEU A 175 -8.99 -2.18 9.50
N ALA A 176 -10.28 -2.12 9.81
CA ALA A 176 -10.80 -1.25 10.86
C ALA A 176 -10.20 -1.59 12.23
N LEU A 177 -10.13 -2.87 12.60
CA LEU A 177 -9.48 -3.31 13.84
C LEU A 177 -8.03 -2.86 13.91
N PHE A 178 -7.28 -2.96 12.80
CA PHE A 178 -5.91 -2.48 12.72
C PHE A 178 -5.81 -0.99 13.06
N TYR A 179 -6.59 -0.12 12.41
CA TYR A 179 -6.52 1.31 12.69
C TYR A 179 -6.97 1.66 14.10
N LEU A 180 -8.05 1.06 14.59
CA LEU A 180 -8.55 1.28 15.95
C LEU A 180 -7.56 0.83 17.03
N SER A 181 -6.67 -0.11 16.71
CA SER A 181 -5.64 -0.61 17.64
C SER A 181 -4.31 0.13 17.51
N ALA A 182 -3.97 0.58 16.30
CA ALA A 182 -2.67 1.16 15.99
C ALA A 182 -2.64 2.69 16.11
N LEU A 183 -3.78 3.36 15.98
CA LEU A 183 -3.87 4.82 15.98
C LEU A 183 -4.62 5.35 17.21
N PRO A 184 -4.26 6.54 17.70
CA PRO A 184 -5.07 7.24 18.69
C PRO A 184 -6.41 7.69 18.07
N ALA A 185 -7.45 7.82 18.90
CA ALA A 185 -8.77 8.25 18.44
C ALA A 185 -8.77 9.63 17.75
N SER A 186 -7.81 10.50 18.06
CA SER A 186 -7.63 11.81 17.42
C SER A 186 -7.23 11.73 15.95
N ASP A 187 -6.71 10.58 15.50
CA ASP A 187 -6.25 10.38 14.13
C ASP A 187 -7.35 9.80 13.23
N ILE A 188 -8.56 9.63 13.76
CA ILE A 188 -9.73 9.19 12.99
C ILE A 188 -10.76 10.31 13.02
N ASP A 189 -11.00 10.93 11.86
CA ASP A 189 -12.08 11.89 11.69
C ASP A 189 -13.34 11.11 11.28
N TRP A 190 -14.49 11.37 11.88
CA TRP A 190 -15.71 10.66 11.52
C TRP A 190 -16.57 11.42 10.51
N PHE A 191 -16.16 12.62 10.07
CA PHE A 191 -16.92 13.49 9.15
C PHE A 191 -18.39 13.67 9.55
N ASN A 192 -18.64 13.81 10.85
CA ASN A 192 -19.98 13.86 11.46
C ASN A 192 -20.83 12.58 11.36
N GLU A 193 -20.24 11.44 10.98
CA GLU A 193 -20.84 10.10 11.01
C GLU A 193 -20.06 9.18 11.98
N PRO A 194 -20.27 9.29 13.30
CA PRO A 194 -19.50 8.55 14.30
C PRO A 194 -19.41 7.06 14.00
N TYR A 195 -18.21 6.49 14.21
CA TYR A 195 -17.94 5.06 14.03
C TYR A 195 -18.20 4.51 12.62
N THR A 196 -18.19 5.38 11.60
CA THR A 196 -18.37 5.01 10.20
C THR A 196 -17.07 5.25 9.41
N PHE A 197 -16.43 4.18 8.95
CA PHE A 197 -15.29 4.31 8.03
C PHE A 197 -15.79 4.67 6.63
N GLN A 198 -15.20 5.72 6.07
CA GLN A 198 -15.48 6.19 4.72
C GLN A 198 -14.51 5.47 3.78
N VAL A 199 -15.03 4.61 2.92
CA VAL A 199 -14.25 3.69 2.09
C VAL A 199 -14.13 4.25 0.68
N ALA A 200 -12.91 4.33 0.17
CA ALA A 200 -12.65 4.51 -1.24
C ALA A 200 -12.20 3.17 -1.84
N ILE A 201 -12.78 2.80 -2.98
CA ILE A 201 -12.48 1.55 -3.68
C ILE A 201 -12.28 1.84 -5.17
N GLY A 202 -11.23 1.28 -5.76
CA GLY A 202 -10.88 1.56 -7.14
C GLY A 202 -10.17 0.40 -7.81
N GLY A 203 -10.39 0.25 -9.11
CA GLY A 203 -9.67 -0.67 -9.97
C GLY A 203 -8.75 0.09 -10.92
N ASP A 204 -7.60 -0.51 -11.23
CA ASP A 204 -6.70 0.00 -12.26
C ASP A 204 -6.11 -1.14 -13.08
N GLY A 205 -5.89 -0.86 -14.36
CA GLY A 205 -5.19 -1.73 -15.28
C GLY A 205 -3.74 -1.27 -15.42
N ALA A 206 -2.80 -2.16 -15.15
CA ALA A 206 -1.39 -1.85 -15.29
C ALA A 206 -0.78 -2.64 -16.47
N PRO A 207 0.09 -2.00 -17.29
CA PRO A 207 0.74 -2.63 -18.44
C PRO A 207 1.92 -3.52 -18.00
N PHE A 208 1.67 -4.40 -17.04
CA PHE A 208 2.62 -5.35 -16.49
C PHE A 208 1.97 -6.74 -16.45
N GLY A 209 2.77 -7.80 -16.39
CA GLY A 209 2.26 -9.18 -16.31
C GLY A 209 2.45 -9.97 -17.61
N LYS A 210 1.82 -11.14 -17.70
CA LYS A 210 1.86 -11.97 -18.91
C LYS A 210 0.98 -11.29 -19.98
N PHE A 211 1.54 -11.05 -21.17
CA PHE A 211 0.87 -10.32 -22.27
C PHE A 211 0.61 -8.83 -21.98
N ASP A 212 1.44 -8.19 -21.13
CA ASP A 212 1.37 -6.75 -20.83
C ASP A 212 0.02 -6.29 -20.24
N GLN A 213 -0.67 -7.17 -19.53
CA GLN A 213 -1.95 -6.85 -18.89
C GLN A 213 -2.04 -7.45 -17.48
N SER A 214 -2.32 -6.58 -16.51
CA SER A 214 -2.69 -6.94 -15.15
C SER A 214 -3.78 -5.98 -14.66
N CYS A 215 -4.64 -6.46 -13.78
CA CYS A 215 -5.68 -5.67 -13.16
C CYS A 215 -5.57 -5.80 -11.65
N ALA A 216 -5.64 -4.67 -10.97
CA ALA A 216 -5.60 -4.58 -9.52
C ALA A 216 -6.82 -3.80 -9.02
N TRP A 217 -7.33 -4.16 -7.85
CA TRP A 217 -8.25 -3.33 -7.09
C TRP A 217 -7.68 -3.03 -5.73
N LEU A 218 -7.87 -1.78 -5.30
CA LEU A 218 -7.36 -1.21 -4.07
C LEU A 218 -8.51 -0.66 -3.24
N VAL A 219 -8.33 -0.67 -1.92
CA VAL A 219 -9.24 -0.04 -0.97
C VAL A 219 -8.47 0.79 0.04
N SER A 220 -9.07 1.89 0.49
CA SER A 220 -8.53 2.76 1.53
C SER A 220 -9.64 3.36 2.38
N PHE A 221 -9.28 3.86 3.57
CA PHE A 221 -10.18 4.64 4.42
C PHE A 221 -9.83 6.13 4.29
N LEU A 222 -10.82 6.92 3.89
CA LEU A 222 -10.71 8.36 3.64
C LEU A 222 -10.64 9.19 4.91
N ASN A 223 -10.92 8.59 6.06
CA ASN A 223 -11.16 9.31 7.30
C ASN A 223 -10.09 8.98 8.36
N ILE A 224 -8.88 8.64 7.88
CA ILE A 224 -7.67 8.42 8.68
C ILE A 224 -6.79 9.68 8.63
N GLY A 225 -7.11 10.65 9.49
CA GLY A 225 -6.32 11.84 9.86
C GLY A 225 -5.28 12.35 8.85
N HIS A 226 -4.01 12.36 9.25
CA HIS A 226 -2.90 12.86 8.41
C HIS A 226 -2.54 11.94 7.22
N LYS A 227 -3.30 10.86 7.03
CA LYS A 227 -3.01 9.82 6.04
C LYS A 227 -4.00 9.82 4.86
N ILE A 228 -4.92 10.78 4.83
CA ILE A 228 -5.81 11.06 3.70
C ILE A 228 -4.96 11.28 2.44
N LEU A 229 -5.26 10.52 1.37
CA LEU A 229 -4.52 10.51 0.10
C LEU A 229 -3.06 10.03 0.17
N SER A 230 -2.66 9.36 1.26
CA SER A 230 -1.34 8.72 1.33
C SER A 230 -1.23 7.55 0.37
N SER A 231 -0.15 7.49 -0.41
CA SER A 231 0.16 6.33 -1.26
C SER A 231 0.38 5.05 -0.44
N GLU A 232 0.71 5.17 0.84
CA GLU A 232 0.97 4.04 1.75
C GLU A 232 -0.30 3.42 2.35
N GLU A 233 -1.48 4.02 2.12
CA GLU A 233 -2.75 3.59 2.73
C GLU A 233 -3.73 3.01 1.70
N ASN A 234 -3.20 2.42 0.63
CA ASN A 234 -3.98 1.71 -0.39
C ASN A 234 -3.71 0.21 -0.30
N PHE A 235 -4.74 -0.59 -0.01
CA PHE A 235 -4.62 -2.01 0.23
C PHE A 235 -5.14 -2.83 -0.95
N LEU A 236 -4.32 -3.74 -1.45
CA LEU A 236 -4.67 -4.66 -2.53
C LEU A 236 -5.73 -5.67 -2.09
N ILE A 237 -6.90 -5.60 -2.74
CA ILE A 237 -8.03 -6.52 -2.53
C ILE A 237 -8.27 -7.45 -3.71
N PHE A 238 -7.73 -7.14 -4.89
CA PHE A 238 -7.71 -8.04 -6.04
C PHE A 238 -6.45 -7.76 -6.85
N GLY A 239 -5.80 -8.80 -7.33
CA GLY A 239 -4.68 -8.70 -8.28
C GLY A 239 -4.65 -9.93 -9.16
N SER A 240 -4.71 -9.73 -10.48
CA SER A 240 -4.72 -10.81 -11.46
C SER A 240 -3.99 -10.41 -12.74
N ASN A 241 -3.37 -11.40 -13.39
CA ASN A 241 -2.72 -11.23 -14.69
C ASN A 241 -3.76 -11.27 -15.83
N CYS A 242 -4.62 -10.25 -15.89
CA CYS A 242 -5.68 -10.15 -16.88
C CYS A 242 -6.01 -8.70 -17.24
N SER A 243 -6.69 -8.49 -18.36
CA SER A 243 -7.27 -7.19 -18.70
C SER A 243 -8.42 -6.82 -17.74
N GLU A 244 -8.73 -5.53 -17.71
CA GLU A 244 -9.87 -4.97 -16.97
C GLU A 244 -11.21 -5.49 -17.50
N THR A 245 -11.25 -5.96 -18.75
CA THR A 245 -12.46 -6.48 -19.42
C THR A 245 -12.58 -8.01 -19.38
N SER A 246 -11.66 -8.70 -18.70
CA SER A 246 -11.68 -10.16 -18.65
C SER A 246 -12.91 -10.71 -17.91
N PRO A 247 -13.38 -11.94 -18.22
CA PRO A 247 -14.49 -12.56 -17.49
C PRO A 247 -14.25 -12.68 -15.99
N ALA A 248 -13.01 -12.88 -15.57
CA ALA A 248 -12.61 -12.93 -14.16
C ALA A 248 -12.88 -11.59 -13.44
N VAL A 249 -12.53 -10.46 -14.07
CA VAL A 249 -12.80 -9.12 -13.51
C VAL A 249 -14.29 -8.83 -13.50
N ALA A 250 -15.03 -9.21 -14.54
CA ALA A 250 -16.49 -9.05 -14.56
C ALA A 250 -17.17 -9.80 -13.40
N LYS A 251 -16.74 -11.03 -13.11
CA LYS A 251 -17.22 -11.82 -11.97
C LYS A 251 -16.81 -11.23 -10.63
N TYR A 252 -15.57 -10.72 -10.52
CA TYR A 252 -15.12 -10.01 -9.33
C TYR A 252 -15.98 -8.76 -9.07
N ILE A 253 -16.26 -7.94 -10.09
CA ILE A 253 -17.13 -6.75 -9.97
C ILE A 253 -18.52 -7.14 -9.49
N SER A 254 -19.11 -8.19 -10.06
CA SER A 254 -20.43 -8.69 -9.62
C SER A 254 -20.43 -9.13 -8.15
N MET A 255 -19.36 -9.78 -7.71
CA MET A 255 -19.19 -10.19 -6.32
C MET A 255 -19.04 -8.97 -5.38
N ILE A 256 -18.11 -8.06 -5.66
CA ILE A 256 -17.87 -6.89 -4.79
C ILE A 256 -19.08 -5.96 -4.75
N THR A 257 -19.85 -5.84 -5.83
CA THR A 257 -21.06 -5.00 -5.84
C THR A 257 -22.08 -5.52 -4.83
N LYS A 258 -22.25 -6.85 -4.74
CA LYS A 258 -23.12 -7.46 -3.74
C LYS A 258 -22.57 -7.29 -2.32
N GLU A 259 -21.27 -7.51 -2.14
CA GLU A 259 -20.64 -7.32 -0.82
C GLU A 259 -20.77 -5.86 -0.35
N ILE A 260 -20.56 -4.88 -1.23
CA ILE A 260 -20.74 -3.45 -0.92
C ILE A 260 -22.15 -3.18 -0.41
N GLU A 261 -23.19 -3.68 -1.11
CA GLU A 261 -24.58 -3.50 -0.69
C GLU A 261 -24.89 -4.14 0.66
N GLU A 262 -24.30 -5.29 0.96
CA GLU A 262 -24.45 -5.99 2.24
C GLU A 262 -23.72 -5.23 3.37
N ILE A 263 -22.49 -4.78 3.10
CA ILE A 263 -21.63 -4.07 4.04
C ILE A 263 -22.26 -2.73 4.44
N GLU A 264 -22.78 -1.94 3.49
CA GLU A 264 -23.40 -0.64 3.78
C GLU A 264 -24.68 -0.77 4.62
N LYS A 265 -25.34 -1.93 4.61
CA LYS A 265 -26.54 -2.22 5.42
C LYS A 265 -26.19 -2.84 6.77
N ALA A 266 -24.98 -3.38 6.92
CA ALA A 266 -24.54 -4.11 8.08
C ALA A 266 -23.97 -3.20 9.18
N SER A 267 -23.74 -3.78 10.35
CA SER A 267 -22.97 -3.18 11.42
C SER A 267 -22.10 -4.25 12.05
N PHE A 268 -20.85 -3.90 12.34
CA PHE A 268 -19.81 -4.84 12.75
C PHE A 268 -19.40 -4.53 14.18
N ASN A 269 -19.38 -5.54 15.05
CA ASN A 269 -18.84 -5.37 16.39
C ASN A 269 -17.32 -5.55 16.33
N ILE A 270 -16.57 -4.45 16.50
CA ILE A 270 -15.11 -4.42 16.42
C ILE A 270 -14.61 -3.68 17.66
N ASN A 271 -13.82 -4.36 18.49
CA ASN A 271 -13.27 -3.81 19.73
C ASN A 271 -14.35 -3.18 20.64
N ASN A 272 -15.47 -3.88 20.83
CA ASN A 272 -16.65 -3.44 21.58
C ASN A 272 -17.32 -2.16 21.05
N MET A 273 -17.03 -1.76 19.80
CA MET A 273 -17.68 -0.65 19.11
C MET A 273 -18.51 -1.18 17.94
N VAL A 274 -19.65 -0.54 17.70
CA VAL A 274 -20.48 -0.83 16.53
C VAL A 274 -19.99 0.02 15.37
N ILE A 275 -19.20 -0.60 14.49
CA ILE A 275 -18.59 0.03 13.32
C ILE A 275 -19.47 -0.16 12.09
N LYS A 276 -19.55 0.88 11.27
CA LYS A 276 -20.19 0.88 9.95
C LYS A 276 -19.17 1.23 8.87
N PHE A 277 -19.50 0.88 7.63
CA PHE A 277 -18.71 1.22 6.46
C PHE A 277 -19.61 1.87 5.42
N LYS A 278 -19.11 2.93 4.79
CA LYS A 278 -19.80 3.66 3.73
C LYS A 278 -18.84 3.84 2.57
N PHE A 279 -19.18 3.38 1.38
CA PHE A 279 -18.31 3.46 0.21
C PHE A 279 -18.38 4.84 -0.43
N ALA A 280 -17.80 5.85 0.20
CA ALA A 280 -17.94 7.24 -0.20
C ALA A 280 -17.42 7.54 -1.60
N GLU A 281 -16.40 6.82 -2.09
CA GLU A 281 -15.72 7.16 -3.33
C GLU A 281 -15.34 5.95 -4.20
N LEU A 282 -15.38 6.16 -5.52
CA LEU A 282 -14.98 5.19 -6.55
C LEU A 282 -13.87 5.78 -7.46
N PRO A 283 -12.64 6.00 -6.95
CA PRO A 283 -11.50 6.52 -7.72
C PRO A 283 -11.05 5.52 -8.79
N ASN A 284 -11.10 5.91 -10.07
CA ASN A 284 -10.60 5.07 -11.17
C ASN A 284 -10.10 5.95 -12.32
N ASP A 285 -9.29 5.37 -13.21
CA ASP A 285 -8.97 6.02 -14.48
C ASP A 285 -10.21 6.08 -15.40
N MET A 286 -10.17 6.94 -16.43
CA MET A 286 -11.34 7.14 -17.30
C MET A 286 -11.67 5.90 -18.16
N LYS A 287 -10.72 5.00 -18.41
CA LYS A 287 -10.95 3.80 -19.22
C LYS A 287 -11.70 2.76 -18.40
N MET A 288 -11.25 2.52 -17.17
CA MET A 288 -11.90 1.67 -16.19
C MET A 288 -13.28 2.22 -15.82
N LEU A 289 -13.42 3.54 -15.62
CA LEU A 289 -14.73 4.15 -15.39
C LEU A 289 -15.71 3.91 -16.54
N ALA A 290 -15.27 4.05 -17.79
CA ALA A 290 -16.14 3.77 -18.93
C ALA A 290 -16.64 2.31 -18.90
N TYR A 291 -15.77 1.36 -18.56
CA TYR A 291 -16.14 -0.05 -18.41
C TYR A 291 -17.12 -0.27 -17.23
N LEU A 292 -16.80 0.26 -16.05
CA LEU A 292 -17.63 0.16 -14.84
C LEU A 292 -18.99 0.86 -14.97
N ALA A 293 -19.06 1.89 -15.81
CA ALA A 293 -20.29 2.57 -16.15
C ALA A 293 -21.10 1.81 -17.22
N GLY A 294 -20.55 0.79 -17.89
CA GLY A 294 -21.20 0.13 -19.02
C GLY A 294 -21.27 1.01 -20.29
N GLU A 295 -20.32 1.93 -20.43
CA GLU A 295 -20.29 2.95 -21.47
C GLU A 295 -19.32 2.60 -22.61
N LEU A 296 -19.50 3.29 -23.74
CA LEU A 296 -18.53 3.33 -24.84
C LEU A 296 -17.18 3.92 -24.37
N PRO A 297 -16.07 3.63 -25.06
CA PRO A 297 -14.76 4.21 -24.71
C PRO A 297 -14.71 5.73 -24.95
N ASN A 298 -13.68 6.39 -24.42
CA ASN A 298 -13.50 7.85 -24.50
C ASN A 298 -13.27 8.39 -25.92
N SER A 299 -13.07 7.52 -26.91
CA SER A 299 -13.02 7.88 -28.33
C SER A 299 -14.40 8.06 -28.98
N ALA A 300 -15.49 7.79 -28.24
CA ALA A 300 -16.85 8.00 -28.73
C ALA A 300 -17.20 9.48 -28.89
N LYS A 301 -18.31 9.77 -29.59
CA LYS A 301 -18.81 11.15 -29.79
C LYS A 301 -18.96 11.92 -28.48
N TYR A 302 -19.47 11.24 -27.45
CA TYR A 302 -19.52 11.72 -26.07
C TYR A 302 -18.34 11.12 -25.31
N PHE A 303 -17.28 11.90 -25.13
CA PHE A 303 -15.98 11.40 -24.66
C PHE A 303 -15.83 11.43 -23.13
N SER A 304 -16.66 12.19 -22.41
CA SER A 304 -16.57 12.32 -20.95
C SER A 304 -17.42 11.26 -20.22
N THR A 305 -16.83 10.57 -19.24
CA THR A 305 -17.53 9.63 -18.35
C THR A 305 -18.28 10.34 -17.24
N PHE A 306 -18.18 11.67 -17.15
CA PHE A 306 -18.81 12.48 -16.09
C PHE A 306 -20.08 13.19 -16.55
N GLY A 307 -20.28 13.34 -17.87
CA GLY A 307 -21.51 13.92 -18.39
C GLY A 307 -21.55 14.02 -19.91
N ASN A 308 -22.62 14.61 -20.41
CA ASN A 308 -22.98 14.65 -21.83
C ASN A 308 -22.18 15.65 -22.70
N VAL A 309 -20.89 15.78 -22.39
CA VAL A 309 -19.93 16.54 -23.20
C VAL A 309 -19.61 15.75 -24.46
N CYS A 310 -19.68 16.42 -25.60
CA CYS A 310 -19.31 15.87 -26.90
C CYS A 310 -18.39 16.84 -27.64
N ASN A 311 -17.80 16.35 -28.74
CA ASN A 311 -16.91 17.16 -29.58
C ASN A 311 -17.59 18.43 -30.13
N ASP A 312 -18.92 18.43 -30.20
CA ASP A 312 -19.70 19.56 -30.70
C ASP A 312 -19.70 20.69 -29.64
N GLY A 313 -18.80 21.66 -29.82
CA GLY A 313 -18.75 22.87 -29.00
C GLY A 313 -18.08 22.72 -27.64
N VAL A 314 -17.21 21.70 -27.46
CA VAL A 314 -16.31 21.56 -26.29
C VAL A 314 -15.30 22.71 -26.19
N HIS A 315 -14.95 23.33 -27.32
CA HIS A 315 -13.99 24.45 -27.37
C HIS A 315 -14.60 25.78 -26.87
N ASP A 316 -15.90 25.82 -26.61
CA ASP A 316 -16.58 27.00 -26.11
C ASP A 316 -16.43 27.09 -24.59
N VAL A 317 -15.48 27.91 -24.15
CA VAL A 317 -15.15 28.14 -22.73
C VAL A 317 -16.25 28.88 -21.96
N SER A 318 -17.26 29.43 -22.64
CA SER A 318 -18.41 30.08 -21.97
C SER A 318 -19.43 29.07 -21.44
N LYS A 319 -19.37 27.82 -21.93
CA LYS A 319 -20.29 26.77 -21.53
C LYS A 319 -19.94 26.21 -20.17
N THR A 320 -20.98 25.89 -19.42
CA THR A 320 -20.86 25.39 -18.05
C THR A 320 -21.36 23.95 -17.94
N PHE A 321 -20.75 23.20 -17.01
CA PHE A 321 -21.13 21.86 -16.63
C PHE A 321 -21.82 21.88 -15.27
N GLY A 322 -22.96 21.21 -15.14
CA GLY A 322 -23.66 21.09 -13.87
C GLY A 322 -25.08 20.56 -14.00
N PRO A 323 -25.78 20.34 -12.87
CA PRO A 323 -27.13 19.80 -12.87
C PRO A 323 -28.20 20.84 -13.25
N ALA A 324 -27.87 22.14 -13.25
CA ALA A 324 -28.84 23.19 -13.49
C ALA A 324 -29.33 23.19 -14.95
N ALA A 325 -30.55 23.67 -15.16
CA ALA A 325 -31.13 23.77 -16.50
C ALA A 325 -30.35 24.72 -17.42
N THR A 326 -29.64 25.69 -16.83
CA THR A 326 -28.80 26.67 -17.52
C THR A 326 -27.44 26.11 -17.95
N ASN A 327 -27.04 24.94 -17.45
CA ASN A 327 -25.78 24.32 -17.84
C ASN A 327 -25.88 23.73 -19.24
N ALA A 328 -24.83 23.96 -20.05
CA ALA A 328 -24.73 23.42 -21.40
C ALA A 328 -24.54 21.90 -21.38
N TRP A 329 -23.80 21.41 -20.39
CA TRP A 329 -23.57 19.98 -20.17
C TRP A 329 -24.06 19.56 -18.79
N LYS A 330 -24.59 18.36 -18.72
CA LYS A 330 -25.18 17.77 -17.52
C LYS A 330 -24.42 16.53 -17.10
N PRO A 331 -24.28 16.27 -15.79
CA PRO A 331 -23.78 15.01 -15.32
C PRO A 331 -24.67 13.85 -15.79
N TRP A 332 -24.08 12.67 -15.92
CA TRP A 332 -24.86 11.48 -16.20
C TRP A 332 -25.76 11.16 -15.00
N ASP A 333 -27.00 10.76 -15.28
CA ASP A 333 -27.95 10.31 -14.27
C ASP A 333 -28.12 8.79 -14.38
N TYR A 334 -27.95 8.09 -13.26
CA TYR A 334 -28.00 6.62 -13.23
C TYR A 334 -29.32 6.04 -13.75
N LYS A 335 -30.47 6.66 -13.43
CA LYS A 335 -31.77 6.18 -13.93
C LYS A 335 -31.89 6.36 -15.44
N GLN A 336 -31.41 7.48 -15.96
CA GLN A 336 -31.34 7.74 -17.39
C GLN A 336 -30.40 6.74 -18.09
N GLN A 337 -29.24 6.44 -17.50
CA GLN A 337 -28.31 5.43 -17.99
C GLN A 337 -29.02 4.07 -18.15
N LEU A 338 -29.70 3.57 -17.10
CA LEU A 338 -30.47 2.32 -17.18
C LEU A 338 -31.54 2.34 -18.29
N SER A 339 -32.24 3.47 -18.45
CA SER A 339 -33.24 3.63 -19.52
C SER A 339 -32.61 3.50 -20.91
N ILE A 340 -31.44 4.11 -21.12
CA ILE A 340 -30.73 4.07 -22.40
C ILE A 340 -30.12 2.69 -22.66
N ALA A 341 -29.50 2.07 -21.66
CA ALA A 341 -28.98 0.70 -21.74
C ALA A 341 -30.09 -0.28 -22.19
N ASN A 342 -31.30 -0.16 -21.63
CA ASN A 342 -32.43 -0.96 -22.06
C ASN A 342 -32.83 -0.69 -23.53
N LYS A 343 -32.87 0.58 -23.97
CA LYS A 343 -33.13 0.93 -25.37
C LYS A 343 -32.07 0.33 -26.31
N VAL A 344 -30.81 0.38 -25.93
CA VAL A 344 -29.68 -0.18 -26.68
C VAL A 344 -29.79 -1.70 -26.76
N ARG A 345 -30.14 -2.37 -25.65
CA ARG A 345 -30.40 -3.82 -25.63
C ARG A 345 -31.50 -4.21 -26.62
N VAL A 346 -32.65 -3.53 -26.59
CA VAL A 346 -33.75 -3.78 -27.54
C VAL A 346 -33.30 -3.52 -28.98
N PHE A 347 -32.50 -2.48 -29.23
CA PHE A 347 -31.96 -2.19 -30.55
C PHE A 347 -31.01 -3.28 -31.04
N LYS A 348 -30.09 -3.76 -30.20
CA LYS A 348 -29.18 -4.88 -30.49
C LYS A 348 -29.96 -6.16 -30.85
N THR A 349 -30.99 -6.52 -30.08
CA THR A 349 -31.85 -7.68 -30.37
C THR A 349 -32.61 -7.55 -31.69
N LYS A 350 -32.99 -6.33 -32.11
CA LYS A 350 -33.58 -6.11 -33.44
C LYS A 350 -32.54 -6.23 -34.55
N LEU A 351 -31.30 -5.86 -34.27
CA LEU A 351 -30.22 -5.84 -35.24
C LEU A 351 -29.70 -7.25 -35.55
N THR A 352 -29.67 -8.16 -34.58
CA THR A 352 -29.28 -9.57 -34.78
C THR A 352 -30.20 -10.32 -35.74
N LYS A 353 -31.44 -9.85 -35.93
CA LYS A 353 -32.39 -10.41 -36.90
C LYS A 353 -32.14 -9.95 -38.34
N LYS A 354 -31.21 -9.02 -38.57
CA LYS A 354 -30.90 -8.48 -39.89
C LYS A 354 -29.61 -9.11 -40.41
N PRO A 355 -29.50 -9.41 -41.72
CA PRO A 355 -28.27 -9.89 -42.33
C PRO A 355 -27.31 -8.71 -42.51
N VAL A 356 -26.61 -8.33 -41.44
CA VAL A 356 -25.60 -7.26 -41.45
C VAL A 356 -24.29 -7.80 -40.91
N THR A 357 -23.16 -7.32 -41.45
CA THR A 357 -21.84 -7.68 -40.93
C THR A 357 -21.65 -7.13 -39.51
N GLU A 358 -20.78 -7.75 -38.72
CA GLU A 358 -20.49 -7.31 -37.34
C GLU A 358 -20.02 -5.85 -37.28
N GLN A 359 -19.15 -5.45 -38.21
CA GLN A 359 -18.68 -4.07 -38.29
C GLN A 359 -19.84 -3.09 -38.55
N THR A 360 -20.73 -3.43 -39.49
CA THR A 360 -21.93 -2.62 -39.78
C THR A 360 -22.86 -2.59 -38.56
N ALA A 361 -23.00 -3.70 -37.86
CA ALA A 361 -23.80 -3.79 -36.65
C ALA A 361 -23.23 -2.89 -35.54
N ARG A 362 -21.91 -2.92 -35.32
CA ARG A 362 -21.21 -2.06 -34.35
C ARG A 362 -21.42 -0.59 -34.67
N SER A 363 -21.23 -0.17 -35.92
CA SER A 363 -21.45 1.22 -36.34
C SER A 363 -22.89 1.68 -36.15
N LYS A 364 -23.87 0.80 -36.39
CA LYS A 364 -25.29 1.11 -36.14
C LYS A 364 -25.60 1.27 -34.65
N VAL A 365 -25.01 0.44 -33.79
CA VAL A 365 -25.16 0.54 -32.34
C VAL A 365 -24.55 1.84 -31.81
N THR A 366 -23.32 2.17 -32.20
CA THR A 366 -22.66 3.40 -31.75
C THR A 366 -23.38 4.66 -32.25
N ALA A 367 -23.88 4.66 -33.49
CA ALA A 367 -24.71 5.74 -34.02
C ALA A 367 -26.04 5.88 -33.26
N PHE A 368 -26.70 4.77 -32.91
CA PHE A 368 -27.91 4.78 -32.10
C PHE A 368 -27.67 5.39 -30.70
N ILE A 369 -26.57 4.98 -30.05
CA ILE A 369 -26.16 5.53 -28.74
C ILE A 369 -25.91 7.04 -28.82
N ALA A 370 -25.16 7.48 -29.84
CA ALA A 370 -24.90 8.89 -30.08
C ALA A 370 -26.19 9.69 -30.36
N GLY A 371 -27.15 9.12 -31.11
CA GLY A 371 -28.47 9.70 -31.34
C GLY A 371 -29.30 9.85 -30.07
N CYS A 372 -29.06 9.01 -29.06
CA CYS A 372 -29.65 9.15 -27.72
C CYS A 372 -28.95 10.22 -26.85
N LYS A 373 -27.97 10.97 -27.39
CA LYS A 373 -27.12 11.91 -26.66
C LYS A 373 -26.43 11.29 -25.44
N SER A 374 -25.93 10.07 -25.61
CA SER A 374 -25.36 9.26 -24.55
C SER A 374 -24.12 8.52 -25.03
N ARG A 375 -23.45 7.86 -24.09
CA ARG A 375 -22.41 6.87 -24.31
C ARG A 375 -22.76 5.51 -23.70
N GLN A 376 -23.95 5.36 -23.14
CA GLN A 376 -24.37 4.13 -22.46
C GLN A 376 -24.58 2.97 -23.44
N GLU A 377 -23.98 1.81 -23.17
CA GLU A 377 -24.14 0.61 -23.99
C GLU A 377 -24.77 -0.57 -23.25
N PHE A 378 -24.40 -0.76 -21.98
CA PHE A 378 -24.85 -1.84 -21.11
C PHE A 378 -25.33 -1.29 -19.77
N ASP A 379 -25.93 -2.10 -18.89
CA ASP A 379 -26.18 -1.64 -17.52
C ASP A 379 -24.82 -1.48 -16.79
N PRO A 380 -24.63 -0.46 -15.93
CA PRO A 380 -23.37 -0.27 -15.21
C PRO A 380 -23.02 -1.50 -14.35
N PRO A 381 -21.89 -2.21 -14.61
CA PRO A 381 -21.53 -3.40 -13.85
C PRO A 381 -21.37 -3.17 -12.33
N ILE A 382 -20.93 -1.97 -11.94
CA ILE A 382 -20.75 -1.58 -10.52
C ILE A 382 -22.04 -1.02 -9.88
N GLY A 383 -23.16 -1.05 -10.61
CA GLY A 383 -24.45 -0.56 -10.14
C GLY A 383 -24.45 0.92 -9.79
N ARG A 384 -25.18 1.30 -8.73
CA ARG A 384 -25.32 2.69 -8.27
C ARG A 384 -24.03 3.32 -7.76
N LEU A 385 -23.01 2.52 -7.47
CA LEU A 385 -21.73 3.06 -6.99
C LEU A 385 -21.08 3.98 -8.03
N ILE A 386 -21.46 3.87 -9.30
CA ILE A 386 -20.97 4.76 -10.36
C ILE A 386 -21.27 6.25 -10.10
N ASP A 387 -22.33 6.57 -9.33
CA ASP A 387 -22.64 7.96 -8.93
C ASP A 387 -21.56 8.56 -8.01
N ARG A 388 -20.68 7.72 -7.44
CA ARG A 388 -19.56 8.11 -6.58
C ARG A 388 -18.22 8.10 -7.32
N ALA A 389 -18.24 7.93 -8.64
CA ALA A 389 -17.06 7.91 -9.48
C ALA A 389 -16.40 9.28 -9.57
N HIS A 390 -15.07 9.30 -9.52
CA HIS A 390 -14.27 10.47 -9.88
C HIS A 390 -12.99 10.00 -10.57
N ALA A 391 -12.44 10.85 -11.45
CA ALA A 391 -11.21 10.54 -12.15
C ALA A 391 -10.03 10.61 -11.18
N ASP A 392 -9.17 9.59 -11.20
CA ASP A 392 -7.87 9.69 -10.54
C ASP A 392 -7.09 10.90 -11.11
N PRO A 393 -6.64 11.84 -10.25
CA PRO A 393 -5.98 13.07 -10.66
C PRO A 393 -4.73 12.85 -11.51
N LEU A 394 -4.03 11.72 -11.38
CA LEU A 394 -2.79 11.44 -12.11
C LEU A 394 -3.02 11.46 -13.63
N HIS A 395 -4.09 10.81 -14.09
CA HIS A 395 -4.37 10.70 -15.52
C HIS A 395 -4.80 12.04 -16.12
N VAL A 396 -5.56 12.84 -15.36
CA VAL A 396 -5.95 14.20 -15.78
C VAL A 396 -4.72 15.09 -15.92
N LYS A 397 -3.79 15.04 -14.95
CA LYS A 397 -2.52 15.77 -15.00
C LYS A 397 -1.67 15.34 -16.19
N ASN A 398 -1.53 14.03 -16.41
CA ASN A 398 -0.76 13.49 -17.54
C ASN A 398 -1.34 13.96 -18.89
N ASN A 399 -2.67 13.93 -19.04
CA ASN A 399 -3.34 14.41 -20.24
C ASN A 399 -3.14 15.92 -20.46
N ALA A 400 -3.21 16.72 -19.40
CA ALA A 400 -2.96 18.16 -19.47
C ALA A 400 -1.50 18.46 -19.88
N CYS A 401 -0.52 17.79 -19.27
CA CYS A 401 0.89 17.92 -19.65
C CYS A 401 1.13 17.51 -21.11
N GLN A 402 0.51 16.41 -21.57
CA GLN A 402 0.60 15.96 -22.96
C GLN A 402 0.02 16.99 -23.93
N LEU A 403 -1.11 17.63 -23.58
CA LEU A 403 -1.72 18.69 -24.39
C LEU A 403 -0.80 19.90 -24.50
N ILE A 404 -0.22 20.36 -23.37
CA ILE A 404 0.74 21.47 -23.34
C ILE A 404 1.96 21.13 -24.21
N HIS A 405 2.54 19.94 -24.05
CA HIS A 405 3.68 19.53 -24.87
C HIS A 405 3.34 19.51 -26.36
N LYS A 406 2.14 19.04 -26.74
CA LYS A 406 1.70 19.03 -28.13
C LYS A 406 1.56 20.45 -28.69
N GLN A 407 0.98 21.37 -27.92
CA GLN A 407 0.88 22.78 -28.31
C GLN A 407 2.26 23.42 -28.46
N MET A 408 3.15 23.21 -27.49
CA MET A 408 4.53 23.71 -27.57
C MET A 408 5.29 23.16 -28.78
N LEU A 409 5.09 21.88 -29.12
CA LEU A 409 5.71 21.26 -30.29
C LEU A 409 5.20 21.88 -31.60
N CYS A 410 3.91 22.23 -31.67
CA CYS A 410 3.33 22.92 -32.82
C CYS A 410 3.83 24.35 -32.99
N GLU A 411 4.26 25.02 -31.92
CA GLU A 411 4.86 26.36 -31.97
C GLU A 411 6.38 26.33 -32.22
N ALA A 412 7.04 25.21 -31.93
CA ALA A 412 8.47 25.02 -32.08
C ALA A 412 8.90 24.47 -33.46
N ILE A 413 7.93 24.02 -34.28
CA ILE A 413 8.08 23.58 -35.67
C ILE A 413 7.45 24.65 -36.56
#